data_AF-A0AAQ3T1U7-F1
#
_entry.id   AF-A0AAQ3T1U7-F1
#
_cell.length_a   1.000
_cell.length_b   1.000
_cell.length_c   1.000
_cell.angle_alpha   90.00
_cell.angle_beta   90.00
_cell.angle_gamma   90.00
#
_symmetry.space_group_name_H-M   'P 1'
#
loop_
_entity.id
_entity.type
_entity.pdbx_description
1 polymer ?
#
loop_
_entity_poly.entity_id
_entity_poly.type
_entity_poly.pdbx_seq_one_letter_code
_entity_poly.pdbx_strand_id
1 'polypeptide(L)'
;MELRKKILDEAHTSMFTLHSSSKKMYQDLKQKFWWTRMKREIAKYESKCDVCQRVKADHPKPAGMLQPLAVPTWKWEDINVDFIVGLPRTPKG
;
A
#
# COMPACT_ATOMS: atom_id res chain seq x y z
N MET A 1 -4.54 -30.33 5.01
CA MET A 1 -4.15 -29.13 4.24
C MET A 1 -5.37 -28.43 3.65
N GLU A 2 -6.34 -29.17 3.11
CA GLU A 2 -7.62 -28.68 2.57
C GLU A 2 -8.36 -27.67 3.46
N LEU A 3 -8.54 -27.98 4.75
CA LEU A 3 -9.39 -27.19 5.64
C LEU A 3 -8.84 -25.78 5.89
N ARG A 4 -7.52 -25.64 6.08
CA ARG A 4 -6.88 -24.34 6.28
C ARG A 4 -7.05 -23.45 5.06
N LYS A 5 -6.90 -24.03 3.86
CA LYS A 5 -7.12 -23.31 2.61
C LYS A 5 -8.56 -22.81 2.50
N LYS A 6 -9.56 -23.66 2.77
CA LYS A 6 -10.98 -23.26 2.77
C LYS A 6 -11.28 -22.13 3.75
N ILE A 7 -10.69 -22.17 4.95
CA ILE A 7 -10.82 -21.11 5.95
C ILE A 7 -10.21 -19.79 5.45
N LEU A 8 -9.03 -19.84 4.82
CA LEU A 8 -8.37 -18.67 4.25
C LEU A 8 -9.15 -18.09 3.05
N ASP A 9 -9.64 -18.96 2.17
CA ASP A 9 -10.48 -18.59 1.02
C ASP A 9 -11.74 -17.87 1.52
N GLU A 10 -12.50 -18.45 2.45
CA GLU A 10 -13.71 -17.84 3.01
C GLU A 10 -13.43 -16.47 3.67
N ALA A 11 -12.39 -16.40 4.50
CA ALA A 11 -12.03 -15.16 5.21
C ALA A 11 -11.58 -14.05 4.26
N HIS A 12 -10.98 -14.41 3.12
CA HIS A 12 -10.44 -13.46 2.15
C HIS A 12 -11.45 -13.02 1.08
N THR A 13 -12.34 -13.92 0.67
CA THR A 13 -13.22 -13.72 -0.50
C THR A 13 -14.61 -13.22 -0.11
N SER A 14 -14.97 -13.25 1.18
CA SER A 14 -16.22 -12.65 1.65
C SER A 14 -16.33 -11.18 1.22
N MET A 15 -17.46 -10.84 0.60
CA MET A 15 -17.76 -9.49 0.11
C MET A 15 -17.63 -8.42 1.20
N PHE A 16 -17.80 -8.81 2.47
CA PHE A 16 -17.74 -7.90 3.62
C PHE A 16 -16.32 -7.71 4.17
N THR A 17 -15.36 -8.54 3.76
CA THR A 17 -13.96 -8.47 4.22
C THR A 17 -13.02 -7.86 3.20
N LEU A 18 -13.52 -7.12 2.19
CA LEU A 18 -12.79 -6.25 1.24
C LEU A 18 -11.26 -6.42 1.34
N HIS A 19 -10.73 -7.50 0.74
CA HIS A 19 -9.30 -7.83 0.70
C HIS A 19 -8.52 -7.36 1.94
N SER A 20 -9.00 -7.81 3.09
CA SER A 20 -8.53 -7.42 4.42
C SER A 20 -7.02 -7.55 4.52
N SER A 21 -6.37 -6.56 5.15
CA SER A 21 -4.94 -6.68 5.47
C SER A 21 -4.66 -7.94 6.29
N SER A 22 -3.43 -8.47 6.16
CA SER A 22 -2.99 -9.68 6.88
C SER A 22 -3.26 -9.59 8.38
N LYS A 23 -3.11 -8.39 8.94
CA LYS A 23 -3.37 -8.10 10.35
C LYS A 23 -4.83 -8.32 10.67
N LYS A 24 -5.75 -7.77 9.87
CA LYS A 24 -7.19 -7.94 10.07
C LYS A 24 -7.60 -9.41 9.92
N MET A 25 -7.19 -10.08 8.85
CA MET A 25 -7.46 -11.51 8.66
C MET A 25 -6.99 -12.35 9.85
N TYR A 26 -5.79 -12.07 10.39
CA TYR A 26 -5.30 -12.78 11.58
C TYR A 26 -6.15 -12.51 12.83
N GLN A 27 -6.56 -11.27 13.06
CA GLN A 27 -7.37 -10.89 14.23
C GLN A 27 -8.76 -11.52 14.20
N ASP A 28 -9.33 -11.68 13.01
CA ASP A 28 -10.65 -12.28 12.82
C ASP A 28 -10.55 -13.81 12.97
N LEU A 29 -9.56 -14.44 12.34
CA LEU A 29 -9.38 -15.90 12.39
C LEU A 29 -8.97 -16.43 13.77
N LYS A 30 -8.13 -15.71 14.51
CA LYS A 30 -7.64 -16.17 15.83
C LYS A 30 -8.73 -16.34 16.89
N GLN A 31 -9.93 -15.78 16.67
CA GLN A 31 -11.05 -15.90 17.61
C GLN A 31 -11.67 -17.30 17.57
N LYS A 32 -11.58 -17.98 16.42
CA LYS A 32 -12.28 -19.26 16.17
C LYS A 32 -11.33 -20.39 15.81
N PHE A 33 -10.15 -20.07 15.29
CA PHE A 33 -9.21 -21.05 14.78
C PHE A 33 -7.79 -20.79 15.29
N TRP A 34 -7.02 -21.87 15.40
CA TRP A 34 -5.61 -21.80 15.73
C TRP A 34 -4.84 -22.91 15.03
N TRP A 35 -3.65 -22.57 14.53
CA TRP A 35 -2.66 -23.55 14.07
C TRP A 35 -1.25 -22.97 14.09
N THR A 36 -0.25 -23.85 14.02
CA THR A 36 1.16 -23.47 13.98
C THR A 36 1.45 -22.60 12.74
N ARG A 37 2.15 -21.48 12.95
CA ARG A 37 2.54 -20.52 11.88
C ARG A 37 1.37 -19.84 11.15
N MET A 38 0.18 -19.77 11.73
CA MET A 38 -1.01 -19.13 11.13
C MET A 38 -0.74 -17.72 10.55
N LYS A 39 -0.06 -16.84 11.29
CA LYS A 39 0.33 -15.49 10.78
C LYS A 39 1.12 -15.55 9.47
N ARG A 40 2.08 -16.48 9.38
CA ARG A 40 2.95 -16.66 8.21
C ARG A 40 2.17 -17.23 7.03
N GLU A 41 1.25 -18.17 7.29
CA GLU A 41 0.39 -18.73 6.24
C GLU A 41 -0.58 -17.68 5.69
N ILE A 42 -1.19 -16.84 6.55
CA ILE A 42 -2.05 -15.72 6.13
C ILE A 42 -1.27 -14.74 5.26
N ALA A 43 -0.08 -14.30 5.70
CA ALA A 43 0.75 -13.40 4.91
C ALA A 43 1.15 -14.00 3.55
N LYS A 44 1.49 -15.29 3.50
CA LYS A 44 1.80 -16.01 2.26
C LYS A 44 0.58 -16.19 1.35
N TYR A 45 -0.61 -16.27 1.92
CA TYR A 45 -1.86 -16.37 1.18
C TYR A 45 -2.21 -15.02 0.52
N GLU A 46 -2.20 -13.93 1.29
CA GLU A 46 -2.45 -12.59 0.77
C GLU A 46 -1.40 -12.16 -0.25
N SER A 47 -0.12 -12.54 -0.06
CA SER A 47 0.95 -12.25 -1.03
C SER A 47 0.77 -12.96 -2.37
N LYS A 48 -0.17 -13.90 -2.50
CA LYS A 48 -0.51 -14.56 -3.77
C LYS A 48 -1.79 -14.01 -4.42
N CYS A 49 -2.52 -13.15 -3.72
CA CYS A 49 -3.72 -12.53 -4.25
C CYS A 49 -3.34 -11.33 -5.12
N ASP A 50 -3.64 -11.42 -6.41
CA ASP A 50 -3.35 -10.37 -7.40
C ASP A 50 -4.07 -9.05 -7.11
N VAL A 51 -5.33 -9.10 -6.63
CA VAL A 51 -6.06 -7.88 -6.23
C VAL A 51 -5.37 -7.21 -5.04
N CYS A 52 -4.96 -7.97 -4.02
CA CYS A 52 -4.21 -7.42 -2.89
C CYS A 52 -2.88 -6.83 -3.33
N GLN A 53 -2.15 -7.48 -4.24
CA GLN A 53 -0.88 -6.95 -4.75
C GLN A 53 -1.06 -5.62 -5.49
N ARG A 54 -2.15 -5.47 -6.26
CA ARG A 54 -2.41 -4.25 -7.04
C ARG A 54 -2.92 -3.09 -6.20
N VAL A 55 -3.72 -3.37 -5.17
CA VAL A 55 -4.39 -2.33 -4.36
C VAL A 55 -3.55 -1.93 -3.15
N LYS A 56 -2.72 -2.83 -2.62
CA LYS A 56 -1.88 -2.53 -1.47
C LYS A 56 -0.78 -1.58 -1.90
N ALA A 57 -0.87 -0.34 -1.41
CA ALA A 57 0.22 0.61 -1.57
C ALA A 57 1.49 0.01 -0.97
N ASP A 58 2.52 -0.16 -1.80
CA ASP A 58 3.86 -0.29 -1.27
C ASP A 58 4.16 1.01 -0.53
N HIS A 59 4.50 0.89 0.75
CA HIS A 59 5.12 1.98 1.47
C HIS A 59 6.61 1.88 1.14
N PRO A 60 7.13 2.61 0.13
CA PRO A 60 8.56 2.63 -0.09
C PRO A 60 9.22 3.02 1.22
N LYS A 61 10.41 2.46 1.46
CA LYS A 61 11.26 2.96 2.53
C LYS A 61 11.40 4.48 2.33
N PRO A 62 11.47 5.28 3.41
CA PRO A 62 11.77 6.70 3.29
C PRO A 62 12.94 6.86 2.32
N ALA A 63 12.86 7.83 1.40
CA ALA A 63 13.71 7.95 0.20
C ALA A 63 15.21 8.21 0.48
N GLY A 64 15.73 7.81 1.64
CA GLY A 64 17.07 8.11 2.10
C GLY A 64 17.20 9.56 2.51
N MET A 65 18.46 10.00 2.68
CA MET A 65 18.77 11.42 2.84
C MET A 65 18.60 12.12 1.49
N LEU A 66 17.92 13.28 1.50
CA LEU A 66 17.88 14.16 0.34
C LEU A 66 19.33 14.52 -0.05
N GLN A 67 19.64 14.45 -1.34
CA GLN A 67 20.88 14.98 -1.92
C GLN A 67 20.56 16.36 -2.47
N PRO A 68 20.79 17.45 -1.71
CA PRO A 68 20.53 18.79 -2.20
C PRO A 68 21.45 19.11 -3.38
N LEU A 69 20.94 19.90 -4.34
CA LEU A 69 21.76 20.47 -5.41
C LEU A 69 22.80 21.41 -4.81
N ALA A 70 23.91 21.59 -5.52
CA ALA A 70 24.91 22.59 -5.16
C ALA A 70 24.28 23.97 -5.14
N VAL A 71 24.72 24.83 -4.21
CA VAL A 71 24.25 26.21 -4.17
C VAL A 71 24.87 26.96 -5.36
N PRO A 72 24.08 27.62 -6.21
CA PRO A 72 24.62 28.43 -7.31
C PRO A 72 25.49 29.55 -6.74
N THR A 73 26.62 29.78 -7.40
CA THR A 73 27.63 30.77 -7.01
C THR A 73 27.28 32.18 -7.46
N TRP A 74 26.43 32.30 -8.49
CA TRP A 74 26.05 33.57 -9.07
C TRP A 74 24.56 33.68 -9.40
N LYS A 75 24.10 34.91 -9.62
CA LYS A 75 22.73 35.18 -10.05
C LYS A 75 22.45 34.55 -11.42
N TRP A 76 21.27 33.96 -11.58
CA TRP A 76 20.77 33.34 -12.83
C TRP A 76 21.52 32.11 -13.32
N GLU A 77 22.35 31.50 -12.46
CA GLU A 77 23.04 30.24 -12.78
C GLU A 77 22.07 29.05 -12.82
N ASP A 78 21.13 29.01 -11.86
CA ASP A 78 20.06 28.01 -11.79
C ASP A 78 18.68 28.67 -11.84
N ILE A 79 17.79 28.18 -12.71
CA ILE A 79 16.39 28.61 -12.82
C ILE A 79 15.49 27.38 -12.69
N ASN A 80 14.70 27.32 -11.62
CA ASN A 80 13.68 26.30 -11.43
C ASN A 80 12.33 26.85 -11.92
N VAL A 81 11.61 26.05 -12.71
CA VAL A 81 10.29 26.41 -13.23
C VAL A 81 9.30 25.35 -12.78
N ASP A 82 8.18 25.80 -12.22
CA ASP A 82 7.05 24.94 -11.85
C ASP A 82 5.74 25.57 -12.33
N PHE A 83 4.74 24.74 -12.57
CA PHE A 83 3.42 25.16 -13.05
C PHE A 83 2.39 25.05 -11.94
N ILE A 84 1.74 26.17 -11.63
CA ILE A 84 0.56 26.17 -10.76
C ILE A 84 -0.67 25.91 -11.64
N VAL A 85 -1.37 24.82 -11.36
CA VAL A 85 -2.63 24.45 -12.03
C VAL A 85 -3.83 24.67 -11.11
N GLY A 86 -5.03 24.78 -11.68
CA GLY A 86 -6.27 24.91 -10.90
C GLY A 86 -6.58 26.33 -10.39
N LEU A 87 -6.01 27.35 -11.02
CA LEU A 87 -6.33 28.75 -10.70
C LEU A 87 -7.79 29.07 -11.09
N PRO A 88 -8.48 29.95 -10.34
CA PRO A 88 -9.82 30.39 -10.68
C PRO A 88 -9.81 31.10 -12.04
N ARG A 89 -10.83 30.81 -12.86
CA ARG A 89 -10.98 31.44 -14.17
C ARG A 89 -11.21 32.94 -14.02
N THR A 90 -10.58 33.72 -14.88
CA THR A 90 -10.94 35.12 -15.00
C THR A 90 -12.28 35.25 -15.72
N PRO A 91 -12.98 36.40 -15.66
CA PRO A 91 -14.18 36.63 -16.46
C PRO A 91 -13.98 36.47 -17.97
N LYS A 92 -12.73 36.43 -18.45
CA LYS A 92 -12.37 36.26 -19.87
C LYS A 92 -11.76 34.88 -20.18
N GLY A 93 -11.67 33.98 -19.21
CA GLY A 93 -10.87 32.75 -19.28
C GLY A 93 -9.55 32.95 -18.57
#